data_AF-A0A2W6CN38-F1
#
_entry.id   AF-A0A2W6CN38-F1
#
_cell.length_a   1.000
_cell.length_b   1.000
_cell.length_c   1.000
_cell.angle_alpha   90.00
_cell.angle_beta   90.00
_cell.angle_gamma   90.00
#
_symmetry.space_group_name_H-M   'P 1'
#
loop_
_entity.id
_entity.type
_entity.pdbx_description
1 polymer ?
#
loop_
_entity_poly.entity_id
_entity_poly.type
_entity_poly.pdbx_seq_one_letter_code
_entity_poly.pdbx_strand_id
1 'polypeptide(L)'
;MRRRLRQSQAEGELTLPETAALSRLHRAGPTTSAALARLEQITPQSMGATLGSLEARGLVARGADPDDGRRVILSLTAAGGEVLRSRRNAKAEQLAQALAAEFTREELAQLLAAAPLIERVAERL
;
A
#
# COMPACT_ATOMS: atom_id res chain seq x y z
N MET A 1 1.18 -22.48 8.12
CA MET A 1 0.09 -21.66 7.54
C MET A 1 0.53 -20.44 6.70
N ARG A 2 1.80 -20.01 6.68
CA ARG A 2 2.26 -18.82 5.92
C ARG A 2 2.51 -19.00 4.40
N ARG A 3 2.39 -20.23 3.87
CA ARG A 3 2.81 -20.57 2.49
C ARG A 3 1.69 -20.47 1.44
N ARG A 4 0.41 -20.46 1.84
CA ARG A 4 -0.74 -20.41 0.91
C ARG A 4 -1.15 -19.00 0.49
N LEU A 5 -0.78 -17.97 1.24
CA LEU A 5 -1.10 -16.57 0.89
C LEU A 5 -0.23 -16.00 -0.26
N ARG A 6 0.74 -16.76 -0.77
CA ARG A 6 1.64 -16.33 -1.86
C ARG A 6 1.31 -16.91 -3.24
N GLN A 7 0.34 -17.83 -3.36
CA GLN A 7 0.18 -18.67 -4.56
C GLN A 7 -1.08 -18.42 -5.40
N SER A 8 -1.86 -17.38 -5.11
CA SER A 8 -3.00 -17.01 -5.98
C SER A 8 -3.26 -15.50 -5.99
N GLN A 9 -2.22 -14.69 -6.11
CA GLN A 9 -2.45 -13.30 -6.51
C GLN A 9 -2.81 -13.33 -8.00
N ALA A 10 -4.05 -12.98 -8.32
CA ALA A 10 -4.49 -12.84 -9.70
C ALA A 10 -3.51 -11.92 -10.46
N GLU A 11 -3.26 -12.19 -11.74
CA GLU A 11 -2.41 -11.32 -12.56
C GLU A 11 -2.86 -9.87 -12.42
N GLY A 12 -1.96 -9.00 -11.94
CA GLY A 12 -2.26 -7.59 -11.64
C GLY A 12 -2.46 -7.25 -10.17
N GLU A 13 -2.62 -8.23 -9.27
CA GLU A 13 -2.63 -7.95 -7.84
C GLU A 13 -1.27 -7.51 -7.32
N LEU A 14 -1.24 -6.41 -6.57
CA LEU A 14 -0.07 -5.99 -5.81
C LEU A 14 0.16 -6.91 -4.61
N THR A 15 1.41 -7.27 -4.41
CA THR A 15 1.91 -7.90 -3.18
C THR A 15 1.85 -6.93 -2.00
N LEU A 16 2.05 -7.44 -0.77
CA LEU A 16 2.11 -6.59 0.42
C LEU A 16 3.26 -5.55 0.33
N PRO A 17 4.50 -5.91 -0.02
CA PRO A 17 5.59 -4.93 -0.16
C PRO A 17 5.31 -3.88 -1.25
N GLU A 18 4.73 -4.30 -2.38
CA GLU A 18 4.35 -3.38 -3.46
C GLU A 18 3.26 -2.39 -3.03
N THR A 19 2.23 -2.88 -2.33
CA THR A 19 1.15 -2.05 -1.81
C THR A 19 1.68 -1.04 -0.78
N ALA A 20 2.59 -1.48 0.09
CA ALA A 20 3.19 -0.64 1.11
C ALA A 20 4.06 0.46 0.48
N ALA A 21 4.95 0.10 -0.45
CA ALA A 21 5.81 1.04 -1.18
C ALA A 21 4.98 2.10 -1.94
N LEU A 22 3.96 1.69 -2.71
CA LEU A 22 3.08 2.62 -3.41
C LEU A 22 2.33 3.53 -2.44
N SER A 23 1.81 2.98 -1.34
CA SER A 23 1.08 3.76 -0.33
C SER A 23 1.96 4.80 0.36
N ARG A 24 3.25 4.51 0.57
CA ARG A 24 4.21 5.48 1.10
C ARG A 24 4.52 6.57 0.09
N LEU A 25 4.81 6.22 -1.16
CA LEU A 25 5.02 7.20 -2.22
C LEU A 25 3.81 8.12 -2.42
N HIS A 26 2.59 7.58 -2.24
CA HIS A 26 1.36 8.35 -2.31
C HIS A 26 1.22 9.37 -1.15
N ARG A 27 1.56 8.98 0.09
CA ARG A 27 1.36 9.84 1.27
C ARG A 27 2.52 10.79 1.55
N ALA A 28 3.76 10.32 1.38
CA ALA A 28 4.97 11.03 1.75
C ALA A 28 5.71 11.65 0.54
N GLY A 29 5.26 11.37 -0.68
CA GLY A 29 5.88 11.87 -1.90
C GLY A 29 7.11 11.08 -2.33
N PRO A 30 7.85 11.61 -3.32
CA PRO A 30 9.00 10.94 -3.91
C PRO A 30 10.13 10.70 -2.90
N THR A 31 10.80 9.54 -2.99
CA THR A 31 11.91 9.21 -2.08
C THR A 31 12.84 8.14 -2.68
N THR A 32 13.94 7.86 -1.99
CA THR A 32 14.93 6.87 -2.45
C THR A 32 14.51 5.43 -2.13
N SER A 33 14.98 4.46 -2.92
CA SER A 33 14.82 3.03 -2.63
C SER A 33 15.34 2.65 -1.24
N ALA A 34 16.47 3.23 -0.82
CA ALA A 34 17.05 2.98 0.50
C ALA A 34 16.16 3.52 1.64
N ALA A 35 15.51 4.67 1.45
CA ALA A 35 14.55 5.19 2.41
C ALA A 35 13.33 4.28 2.54
N LEU A 36 12.77 3.82 1.41
CA LEU A 36 11.66 2.86 1.40
C LEU A 36 12.03 1.54 2.09
N ALA A 37 13.23 1.00 1.82
CA ALA A 37 13.69 -0.24 2.44
C ALA A 37 13.73 -0.15 3.97
N ARG A 38 14.26 0.97 4.51
CA ARG A 38 14.29 1.22 5.95
C ARG A 38 12.90 1.37 6.55
N LEU A 39 12.03 2.14 5.89
CA LEU A 39 10.66 2.37 6.35
C LEU A 39 9.80 1.11 6.36
N GLU A 40 9.99 0.23 5.36
CA GLU A 40 9.29 -1.06 5.27
C GLU A 40 10.00 -2.20 6.02
N GLN A 41 11.14 -1.92 6.65
CA GLN A 41 11.94 -2.90 7.39
C GLN A 41 12.30 -4.14 6.54
N ILE A 42 12.60 -3.95 5.25
CA ILE A 42 13.08 -4.99 4.33
C ILE A 42 14.47 -4.67 3.79
N THR A 43 15.14 -5.67 3.22
CA THR A 43 16.48 -5.48 2.66
C THR A 43 16.45 -4.57 1.42
N PRO A 44 17.53 -3.81 1.15
CA PRO A 44 17.63 -3.00 -0.07
C PRO A 44 17.44 -3.80 -1.35
N GLN A 45 17.90 -5.05 -1.39
CA GLN A 45 17.72 -5.95 -2.53
C GLN A 45 16.24 -6.31 -2.73
N SER A 46 15.54 -6.64 -1.64
CA SER A 46 14.09 -6.92 -1.68
C SER A 46 13.29 -5.69 -2.11
N MET A 47 13.66 -4.51 -1.62
CA MET A 47 13.04 -3.25 -2.03
C MET A 47 13.33 -2.94 -3.51
N GLY A 48 14.56 -3.15 -3.97
CA GLY A 48 14.94 -3.00 -5.37
C GLY A 48 14.10 -3.88 -6.31
N ALA A 49 13.90 -5.15 -5.95
CA ALA A 49 13.03 -6.07 -6.72
C ALA A 49 11.56 -5.62 -6.72
N THR A 50 11.05 -5.19 -5.56
CA THR A 50 9.69 -4.64 -5.41
C THR A 50 9.49 -3.44 -6.34
N LEU A 51 10.43 -2.50 -6.32
CA LEU A 51 10.36 -1.27 -7.11
C LEU A 51 10.58 -1.52 -8.60
N GLY A 52 11.43 -2.49 -8.97
CA GLY A 52 11.59 -2.90 -10.36
C GLY A 52 10.33 -3.51 -10.95
N SER A 53 9.61 -4.35 -10.19
CA SER A 53 8.29 -4.87 -10.59
C SER A 53 7.27 -3.75 -10.81
N LEU A 54 7.20 -2.80 -9.87
CA LEU A 54 6.29 -1.65 -9.97
C LEU A 54 6.61 -0.73 -11.15
N GLU A 55 7.89 -0.51 -11.42
CA GLU A 55 8.36 0.32 -12.53
C GLU A 55 8.08 -0.35 -13.87
N ALA A 56 8.32 -1.66 -14.00
CA ALA A 56 7.99 -2.44 -15.19
C ALA A 56 6.49 -2.39 -15.52
N ARG A 57 5.64 -2.23 -14.50
CA ARG A 57 4.19 -2.05 -14.62
C ARG A 57 3.76 -0.58 -14.80
N GLY A 58 4.70 0.36 -14.85
CA GLY A 58 4.43 1.80 -15.00
C GLY A 58 3.77 2.44 -13.78
N LEU A 59 3.82 1.82 -12.60
CA LEU A 59 3.17 2.31 -11.37
C LEU A 59 4.05 3.28 -10.56
N VAL A 60 5.36 3.22 -10.79
CA VAL A 60 6.35 4.17 -10.26
C VAL A 60 7.29 4.62 -11.36
N ALA A 61 7.90 5.79 -11.19
CA ALA A 61 8.90 6.32 -12.11
C ALA A 61 10.18 6.70 -11.36
N ARG A 62 11.34 6.37 -11.96
CA ARG A 62 12.66 6.84 -11.54
C ARG A 62 12.94 8.22 -12.11
N GLY A 63 13.49 9.11 -11.28
CA GLY A 63 13.97 10.42 -11.69
C GLY A 63 15.17 10.87 -10.87
N ALA A 64 15.88 11.88 -11.37
CA ALA A 64 16.89 12.57 -10.57
C ALA A 64 16.22 13.34 -9.44
N ASP A 65 16.87 13.37 -8.28
CA ASP A 65 16.44 14.21 -7.16
C ASP A 65 16.63 15.69 -7.53
N PRO A 66 15.57 16.54 -7.47
CA PRO A 66 15.67 17.96 -7.76
C PRO A 66 16.69 18.70 -6.89
N ASP A 67 16.92 18.22 -5.67
CA ASP A 67 17.82 18.85 -4.70
C ASP A 67 19.27 18.33 -4.83
N ASP A 68 19.46 17.14 -5.39
CA ASP A 68 20.76 16.52 -5.63
C ASP A 68 20.71 15.59 -6.85
N GLY A 69 21.00 16.12 -8.04
CA GLY A 69 20.90 15.36 -9.30
C GLY A 69 21.75 14.09 -9.40
N ARG A 70 22.63 13.81 -8.42
CA ARG A 70 23.36 12.53 -8.31
C ARG A 70 22.51 11.43 -7.65
N ARG A 71 21.46 11.80 -6.94
CA ARG A 71 20.53 10.88 -6.29
C ARG A 71 19.40 10.53 -7.24
N VAL A 72 18.95 9.28 -7.12
CA VAL A 72 17.77 8.77 -7.82
C VAL A 72 16.64 8.61 -6.81
N ILE A 73 15.51 9.24 -7.12
CA ILE A 73 14.26 9.12 -6.38
C ILE A 73 13.23 8.36 -7.20
N LEU A 74 12.29 7.74 -6.49
CA LEU A 74 11.09 7.16 -7.06
C LEU A 74 9.90 8.03 -6.75
N SER A 75 9.00 8.15 -7.72
CA SER A 75 7.73 8.85 -7.61
C SER A 75 6.58 7.92 -8.00
N LEU A 76 5.42 8.16 -7.42
CA LEU A 76 4.18 7.48 -7.83
C LEU A 76 3.71 8.05 -9.17
N THR A 77 3.33 7.19 -10.11
CA THR A 77 2.68 7.65 -11.35
C THR A 77 1.17 7.82 -11.15
N ALA A 78 0.50 8.48 -12.11
CA ALA A 78 -0.96 8.55 -12.12
C ALA A 78 -1.60 7.13 -12.14
N ALA A 79 -1.04 6.21 -12.92
CA ALA A 79 -1.48 4.82 -12.96
C ALA A 79 -1.29 4.12 -11.60
N GLY A 80 -0.16 4.32 -10.92
CA GLY A 80 0.05 3.83 -9.57
C GLY A 80 -1.00 4.35 -8.57
N GLY A 81 -1.38 5.62 -8.71
CA GLY A 81 -2.44 6.25 -7.93
C GLY A 81 -3.83 5.65 -8.17
N GLU A 82 -4.20 5.39 -9.44
CA GLU A 82 -5.45 4.69 -9.76
C GLU A 82 -5.49 3.28 -9.19
N VAL A 83 -4.42 2.50 -9.30
CA VAL A 83 -4.39 1.14 -8.74
C VAL A 83 -4.62 1.15 -7.22
N LEU A 84 -4.02 2.09 -6.49
CA LEU A 84 -4.28 2.25 -5.06
C LEU A 84 -5.75 2.60 -4.76
N ARG A 85 -6.34 3.53 -5.53
CA ARG A 85 -7.75 3.91 -5.37
C ARG A 85 -8.68 2.73 -5.63
N SER A 86 -8.53 2.04 -6.76
CA SER A 86 -9.35 0.87 -7.10
C SER A 86 -9.25 -0.22 -6.04
N ARG A 87 -8.06 -0.46 -5.49
CA ARG A 87 -7.90 -1.40 -4.37
C ARG A 87 -8.63 -0.97 -3.09
N ARG A 88 -8.53 0.32 -2.72
CA ARG A 88 -9.25 0.85 -1.55
C ARG A 88 -10.76 0.68 -1.73
N ASN A 89 -11.28 1.00 -2.91
CA ASN A 89 -12.70 0.87 -3.22
C ASN A 89 -13.16 -0.58 -3.15
N ALA A 90 -12.44 -1.51 -3.80
CA ALA A 90 -12.78 -2.92 -3.76
C ALA A 90 -12.76 -3.48 -2.33
N LYS A 91 -11.80 -3.06 -1.49
CA LYS A 91 -11.73 -3.50 -0.10
C LYS A 91 -12.87 -2.92 0.74
N ALA A 92 -13.22 -1.66 0.53
CA ALA A 92 -14.34 -1.00 1.20
C ALA A 92 -15.67 -1.67 0.81
N GLU A 93 -15.86 -2.00 -0.46
CA GLU A 93 -17.05 -2.68 -0.96
C GLU A 93 -17.18 -4.09 -0.37
N GLN A 94 -16.09 -4.87 -0.35
CA GLN A 94 -16.08 -6.18 0.31
C GLN A 94 -16.43 -6.09 1.80
N LEU A 95 -15.87 -5.09 2.50
CA LEU A 95 -16.18 -4.87 3.92
C LEU A 95 -17.64 -4.47 4.11
N ALA A 96 -18.17 -3.57 3.29
CA ALA A 96 -19.56 -3.13 3.35
C ALA A 96 -20.52 -4.30 3.12
N GLN A 97 -20.21 -5.18 2.16
CA GLN A 97 -21.00 -6.40 1.90
C GLN A 97 -21.00 -7.36 3.11
N ALA A 98 -19.83 -7.61 3.71
CA ALA A 98 -19.73 -8.47 4.89
C ALA A 98 -20.50 -7.88 6.10
N LEU A 99 -20.35 -6.58 6.34
CA LEU A 99 -21.06 -5.87 7.40
C LEU A 99 -22.58 -5.90 7.19
N ALA A 100 -23.05 -5.69 5.96
CA ALA A 100 -24.48 -5.74 5.64
C ALA A 100 -25.08 -7.15 5.75
N ALA A 101 -24.29 -8.19 5.50
CA ALA A 101 -24.75 -9.57 5.54
C ALA A 101 -24.76 -10.18 6.95
N GLU A 102 -23.83 -9.79 7.82
CA GLU A 102 -23.56 -10.50 9.08
C GLU A 102 -23.87 -9.70 10.35
N PHE A 103 -24.14 -8.39 10.26
CA PHE A 103 -24.26 -7.52 11.44
C PHE A 103 -25.62 -6.84 11.52
N THR A 104 -26.14 -6.77 12.75
CA THR A 104 -27.32 -5.96 13.09
C THR A 104 -26.99 -4.48 13.15
N ARG A 105 -28.02 -3.62 13.13
CA ARG A 105 -27.85 -2.17 13.22
C ARG A 105 -27.18 -1.76 14.54
N GLU A 106 -27.50 -2.46 15.62
CA GLU A 106 -26.95 -2.24 16.96
C GLU A 106 -25.46 -2.60 17.01
N GLU A 107 -25.04 -3.73 16.43
CA GLU A 107 -23.64 -4.12 16.36
C GLU A 107 -22.82 -3.18 15.46
N LEU A 108 -23.40 -2.72 14.34
CA LEU A 108 -22.78 -1.71 13.49
C LEU A 108 -22.56 -0.38 14.24
N ALA A 109 -23.53 0.03 15.07
CA ALA A 109 -23.39 1.22 15.90
C ALA A 109 -22.26 1.06 16.93
N GLN A 110 -22.10 -0.14 17.51
CA GLN A 110 -20.99 -0.44 18.43
C GLN A 110 -19.63 -0.40 17.71
N LEU A 111 -19.52 -0.99 16.51
CA LEU A 111 -18.30 -0.93 15.71
C LEU A 111 -17.91 0.51 15.37
N LEU A 112 -18.88 1.33 14.95
CA LEU A 112 -18.66 2.75 14.67
C LEU A 112 -18.21 3.52 15.92
N ALA A 113 -18.81 3.25 17.08
CA ALA A 113 -18.39 3.87 18.34
C ALA A 113 -16.97 3.47 18.75
N ALA A 114 -16.52 2.26 18.40
CA ALA A 114 -15.17 1.78 18.70
C ALA A 114 -14.12 2.24 17.68
N ALA A 115 -14.50 2.64 16.47
CA ALA A 115 -13.58 2.99 15.39
C ALA A 115 -12.51 4.04 15.78
N PRO A 116 -12.82 5.14 16.49
CA PRO A 116 -11.81 6.12 16.92
C PRO A 116 -10.75 5.53 17.87
N LEU A 117 -11.12 4.51 18.65
CA LEU A 117 -10.18 3.83 19.56
C LEU A 117 -9.18 2.99 18.77
N ILE A 118 -9.66 2.30 17.72
CA ILE A 118 -8.84 1.49 16.82
C ILE A 118 -7.88 2.40 16.03
N GLU A 119 -8.37 3.54 15.53
CA GLU A 119 -7.54 4.54 14.83
C GLU A 119 -6.39 5.04 15.71
N ARG A 120 -6.69 5.41 16.96
CA ARG A 120 -5.67 5.85 17.92
C ARG A 120 -4.62 4.78 18.24
N VAL A 121 -4.98 3.50 18.22
CA VAL A 121 -4.01 2.41 18.37
C VAL A 121 -3.17 2.28 17.10
N ALA A 122 -3.79 2.38 15.93
CA ALA A 122 -3.09 2.29 14.64
C ALA A 122 -2.09 3.43 14.41
N GLU A 123 -2.36 4.65 14.87
CA GLU A 123 -1.43 5.78 14.80
C GLU A 123 -0.17 5.60 15.66
N ARG A 124 -0.18 4.66 16.61
CA ARG A 124 0.92 4.39 17.53
C ARG A 124 1.78 3.18 17.14
N LEU A 125 1.36 2.43 16.11
CA LEU A 125 2.06 1.26 15.58
C LEU A 125 2.80 1.61 14.28
#